data_AF-A0AAV4DFD9-F1
#
_entry.id   AF-A0AAV4DFD9-F1
#
_cell.length_a   1.000
_cell.length_b   1.000
_cell.length_c   1.000
_cell.angle_alpha   90.00
_cell.angle_beta   90.00
_cell.angle_gamma   90.00
#
_symmetry.space_group_name_H-M   'P 1'
#
loop_
_entity.id
_entity.type
_entity.pdbx_description
1 polymer ?
#
loop_
_entity_poly.entity_id
_entity_poly.type
_entity_poly.pdbx_seq_one_letter_code
_entity_poly.pdbx_strand_id
1 'polypeptide(L)'
;MAKQTEISARTAQAKIKFQKMKTILTNKHISIETRKRALQCYIEPVLMYGCEAWTISKQIQNKLEATEMWFLRRMLRIPWTAKKRNERVLNEANKRTTKTSSHLSGPRDEKRKTGTFGNNRKV
;
A
#
# COMPACT_ATOMS: atom_id res chain seq x y z
N MET A 1 23.92 -12.31 4.69
CA MET A 1 23.65 -11.35 5.78
C MET A 1 23.44 -9.91 5.29
N ALA A 2 24.15 -9.43 4.26
CA ALA A 2 24.07 -8.05 3.74
C ALA A 2 22.68 -7.58 3.22
N LYS A 3 21.81 -8.48 2.76
CA LYS A 3 20.46 -8.12 2.26
C LYS A 3 19.51 -7.65 3.37
N GLN A 4 19.63 -8.25 4.56
CA GLN A 4 18.72 -7.96 5.66
C GLN A 4 19.03 -6.64 6.36
N THR A 5 20.31 -6.26 6.40
CA THR A 5 20.78 -4.98 6.93
C THR A 5 20.35 -3.84 6.02
N GLU A 6 20.41 -4.00 4.70
CA GLU A 6 19.91 -2.99 3.76
C GLU A 6 18.41 -2.71 3.95
N ILE A 7 17.56 -3.74 3.98
CA ILE A 7 16.11 -3.57 4.17
C ILE A 7 15.79 -2.85 5.49
N SER A 8 16.57 -3.14 6.54
CA SER A 8 16.42 -2.49 7.84
C SER A 8 16.84 -1.01 7.77
N ALA A 9 17.90 -0.70 7.03
CA ALA A 9 18.32 0.68 6.77
C ALA A 9 17.27 1.45 5.95
N ARG A 10 16.70 0.85 4.90
CA ARG A 10 15.61 1.44 4.11
C ARG A 10 14.37 1.69 4.96
N THR A 11 14.02 0.74 5.82
CA THR A 11 12.95 0.91 6.80
C THR A 11 13.20 2.11 7.73
N ALA A 12 14.43 2.27 8.22
CA ALA A 12 14.79 3.42 9.06
C ALA A 12 14.70 4.75 8.29
N GLN A 13 15.21 4.79 7.06
CA GLN A 13 15.12 5.97 6.18
C GLN A 13 13.66 6.35 5.89
N ALA A 14 12.81 5.38 5.56
CA ALA A 14 11.39 5.58 5.32
C ALA A 14 10.67 6.12 6.58
N LYS A 15 11.00 5.59 7.77
CA LYS A 15 10.50 6.12 9.05
C LYS A 15 10.95 7.55 9.31
N ILE A 16 12.20 7.88 9.04
CA ILE A 16 12.72 9.26 9.17
C ILE A 16 11.99 10.20 8.20
N LYS A 17 11.81 9.79 6.93
CA LYS A 17 11.04 10.56 5.94
C LYS A 17 9.60 10.78 6.39
N PHE A 18 8.95 9.75 6.95
CA PHE A 18 7.61 9.88 7.53
C PHE A 18 7.59 10.91 8.66
N GLN A 19 8.57 10.91 9.57
CA GLN A 19 8.62 11.92 10.65
C GLN A 19 8.77 13.34 10.09
N LYS A 20 9.62 13.53 9.08
CA LYS A 20 9.79 14.83 8.40
C LYS A 20 8.47 15.32 7.78
N MET A 21 7.64 14.41 7.26
CA MET A 21 6.34 14.72 6.64
C MET A 21 5.14 14.54 7.58
N LYS A 22 5.38 14.36 8.89
CA LYS A 22 4.34 14.01 9.87
C LYS A 22 3.20 15.03 9.90
N THR A 23 3.50 16.31 9.75
CA THR A 23 2.52 17.41 9.75
C THR A 23 1.44 17.20 8.70
N ILE A 24 1.82 16.77 7.49
CA ILE A 24 0.91 16.48 6.38
C ILE A 24 0.22 15.13 6.59
N LEU A 25 0.99 14.08 6.90
CA LEU A 25 0.50 12.70 6.96
C LEU A 25 -0.41 12.42 8.17
N THR A 26 -0.36 13.24 9.22
CA THR A 26 -1.20 13.07 10.42
C THR A 26 -2.28 14.15 10.58
N ASN A 27 -2.38 15.08 9.62
CA ASN A 27 -3.38 16.14 9.63
C ASN A 27 -4.79 15.56 9.45
N LYS A 28 -5.73 15.95 10.33
CA LYS A 28 -7.13 15.55 10.26
C LYS A 28 -7.93 16.32 9.19
N HIS A 29 -7.50 17.53 8.83
CA HIS A 29 -8.14 18.38 7.83
C HIS A 29 -7.85 17.91 6.40
N ILE A 30 -6.80 17.11 6.21
CA ILE A 30 -6.46 16.52 4.92
C ILE A 30 -7.16 15.17 4.78
N SER A 31 -7.74 14.92 3.60
CA SER A 31 -8.39 13.66 3.29
C SER A 31 -7.44 12.47 3.52
N ILE A 32 -7.99 11.31 3.90
CA ILE A 32 -7.17 10.09 4.07
C ILE A 32 -6.53 9.69 2.74
N GLU A 33 -7.26 9.89 1.63
CA GLU A 33 -6.77 9.56 0.30
C GLU A 33 -5.54 10.38 -0.09
N THR A 34 -5.58 11.70 0.10
CA THR A 34 -4.42 12.57 -0.21
C THR A 34 -3.21 12.18 0.62
N ARG A 35 -3.41 11.83 1.91
CA ARG A 35 -2.33 11.37 2.79
C ARG A 35 -1.79 10.01 2.38
N LYS A 36 -2.65 9.09 1.94
CA LYS A 36 -2.26 7.80 1.37
C LYS A 36 -1.43 7.99 0.10
N ARG A 37 -1.90 8.82 -0.85
CA ARG A 37 -1.16 9.16 -2.07
C ARG A 37 0.21 9.75 -1.73
N ALA A 38 0.29 10.66 -0.76
CA ALA A 38 1.57 11.21 -0.32
C ALA A 38 2.52 10.15 0.25
N LEU A 39 2.01 9.19 1.03
CA LEU A 39 2.79 8.06 1.53
C LEU A 39 3.33 7.21 0.36
N GLN A 40 2.47 6.89 -0.61
CA GLN A 40 2.84 6.10 -1.79
C GLN A 40 3.85 6.82 -2.69
N CYS A 41 3.74 8.14 -2.85
CA CYS A 41 4.65 8.89 -3.73
C CYS A 41 6.02 9.17 -3.08
N TYR A 42 6.08 9.42 -1.78
CA TYR A 42 7.31 9.92 -1.14
C TYR A 42 8.02 8.92 -0.23
N ILE A 43 7.32 7.92 0.30
CA ILE A 43 7.86 7.00 1.30
C ILE A 43 8.01 5.59 0.73
N GLU A 44 7.04 5.14 -0.05
CA GLU A 44 7.09 3.82 -0.68
C GLU A 44 8.32 3.63 -1.60
N PRO A 45 8.75 4.61 -2.42
CA PRO A 45 9.96 4.46 -3.24
C PRO A 45 11.23 4.33 -2.41
N VAL A 46 11.29 4.96 -1.23
CA VAL A 46 12.43 4.84 -0.31
C VAL A 46 12.51 3.42 0.28
N LEU A 47 11.36 2.82 0.55
CA LEU A 47 11.27 1.46 1.05
C LEU A 47 11.56 0.42 -0.05
N MET A 48 11.14 0.69 -1.29
CA MET A 48 11.25 -0.24 -2.42
C MET A 48 12.54 -0.09 -3.23
N TYR A 49 13.42 0.86 -2.88
CA TYR A 49 14.68 1.04 -3.58
C TYR A 49 15.54 -0.24 -3.50
N GLY A 50 15.84 -0.83 -4.66
CA GLY A 50 16.61 -2.07 -4.77
C GLY A 50 15.77 -3.35 -4.67
N CYS A 51 14.44 -3.26 -4.73
CA CYS A 51 13.55 -4.43 -4.68
C CYS A 51 13.84 -5.48 -5.78
N GLU A 52 14.31 -5.06 -6.95
CA GLU A 52 14.72 -5.94 -8.06
C GLU A 52 15.90 -6.85 -7.70
N ALA A 53 16.78 -6.38 -6.81
CA ALA A 53 17.94 -7.14 -6.32
C ALA A 53 17.61 -7.97 -5.06
N TRP A 54 16.43 -7.78 -4.47
CA TRP A 54 16.01 -8.50 -3.28
C TRP A 54 15.37 -9.83 -3.66
N THR A 55 15.92 -10.90 -3.10
CA THR A 55 15.25 -12.20 -3.15
C THR A 55 14.07 -12.14 -2.20
N ILE A 56 12.83 -12.15 -2.72
CA ILE A 56 11.62 -12.08 -1.91
C ILE A 56 11.50 -13.36 -1.07
N SER A 57 11.94 -13.27 0.18
CA SER A 57 11.74 -14.31 1.18
C SER A 57 10.53 -13.95 2.06
N LYS A 58 9.95 -14.95 2.71
CA LYS A 58 8.83 -14.75 3.63
C LYS A 58 9.18 -13.80 4.79
N GLN A 59 10.43 -13.78 5.22
CA GLN A 59 10.91 -12.86 6.25
C GLN A 59 10.90 -11.40 5.78
N ILE A 60 11.26 -11.16 4.52
CA ILE A 60 11.28 -9.82 3.93
C ILE A 60 9.85 -9.34 3.71
N GLN A 61 8.98 -10.20 3.17
CA GLN A 61 7.56 -9.91 3.01
C GLN A 61 6.92 -9.50 4.35
N ASN A 62 7.11 -10.30 5.40
CA ASN A 62 6.59 -9.99 6.74
C ASN A 62 7.12 -8.65 7.28
N LYS A 63 8.38 -8.30 6.99
CA LYS A 63 8.95 -7.01 7.39
C LYS A 63 8.32 -5.85 6.64
N LEU A 64 8.15 -5.98 5.32
CA LEU A 64 7.51 -4.97 4.50
C LEU A 64 6.05 -4.73 4.96
N GLU A 65 5.27 -5.79 5.16
CA GLU A 65 3.91 -5.71 5.68
C GLU A 65 3.86 -5.03 7.07
N ALA A 66 4.78 -5.40 7.98
CA ALA A 66 4.86 -4.77 9.29
C ALA A 66 5.20 -3.26 9.20
N THR A 67 6.08 -2.88 8.27
CA THR A 67 6.40 -1.46 8.04
C THR A 67 5.24 -0.68 7.44
N GLU A 68 4.52 -1.26 6.48
CA GLU A 68 3.32 -0.66 5.91
C GLU A 68 2.26 -0.43 7.00
N MET A 69 1.99 -1.44 7.83
CA MET A 69 1.06 -1.32 8.95
C MET A 69 1.47 -0.24 9.95
N TRP A 70 2.77 -0.07 10.19
CA TRP A 70 3.28 1.00 11.03
C TRP A 70 2.93 2.39 10.46
N PHE A 71 3.15 2.61 9.16
CA PHE A 71 2.81 3.89 8.53
C PHE A 71 1.30 4.16 8.55
N LEU A 72 0.47 3.16 8.21
CA LEU A 72 -0.99 3.32 8.19
C LEU A 72 -1.56 3.62 9.57
N ARG A 73 -1.11 2.91 10.61
CA ARG A 73 -1.57 3.16 11.99
C ARG A 73 -1.22 4.57 12.46
N ARG A 74 -0.03 5.06 12.11
CA ARG A 74 0.41 6.43 12.47
C ARG A 74 -0.37 7.49 11.68
N MET A 75 -0.60 7.27 10.39
CA MET A 75 -1.43 8.14 9.55
C MET A 75 -2.87 8.24 10.08
N LEU A 76 -3.45 7.11 10.49
CA LEU A 76 -4.80 7.05 11.06
C LEU A 76 -4.86 7.44 12.55
N ARG A 77 -3.73 7.74 13.18
CA ARG A 77 -3.61 8.09 14.60
C ARG A 77 -4.22 7.04 15.53
N ILE A 78 -4.13 5.77 15.15
CA ILE A 78 -4.64 4.65 15.95
C ILE A 78 -3.68 4.44 17.13
N PRO A 79 -4.14 4.58 18.39
CA PRO A 79 -3.29 4.31 19.54
C PRO A 79 -3.01 2.81 19.64
N TRP A 80 -1.86 2.45 20.23
CA TRP A 80 -1.48 1.05 20.41
C TRP A 80 -2.45 0.30 21.34
N THR A 81 -3.11 1.01 22.27
CA THR A 81 -4.12 0.48 23.19
C THR A 81 -5.40 0.02 22.52
N ALA A 82 -5.71 0.51 21.30
CA ALA A 82 -6.96 0.19 20.62
C ALA A 82 -7.06 -1.27 20.16
N LYS A 83 -5.96 -2.05 20.22
CA LYS A 83 -5.89 -3.49 19.85
C LYS A 83 -6.62 -3.83 18.53
N LYS A 84 -6.64 -2.89 17.55
CA LYS A 84 -7.32 -3.08 16.26
C LYS A 84 -6.61 -4.12 15.40
N ARG A 85 -7.38 -5.03 14.76
CA ARG A 85 -6.89 -5.98 13.75
C ARG A 85 -6.36 -5.26 12.51
N ASN A 86 -5.31 -5.80 11.87
CA ASN A 86 -4.71 -5.21 10.66
C ASN A 86 -5.72 -5.04 9.51
N GLU A 87 -6.63 -5.99 9.31
CA GLU A 87 -7.72 -5.90 8.32
C GLU A 87 -8.61 -4.66 8.53
N ARG A 88 -8.91 -4.30 9.78
CA ARG A 88 -9.72 -3.11 10.08
C ARG A 88 -8.95 -1.83 9.78
N VAL A 89 -7.64 -1.81 10.04
CA VAL A 89 -6.75 -0.67 9.72
C VAL A 89 -6.70 -0.43 8.21
N LEU A 90 -6.48 -1.50 7.44
CA LEU A 90 -6.48 -1.46 5.97
C LEU A 90 -7.83 -0.97 5.42
N ASN A 91 -8.92 -1.50 5.96
CA ASN A 91 -10.26 -1.06 5.59
C ASN A 91 -10.48 0.43 5.90
N GLU A 92 -10.07 0.94 7.05
CA GLU A 92 -10.19 2.38 7.37
C GLU A 92 -9.32 3.27 6.46
N ALA A 93 -8.14 2.79 6.05
CA ALA A 93 -7.30 3.47 5.08
C ALA A 93 -7.92 3.52 3.67
N ASN A 94 -8.72 2.51 3.31
CA ASN A 94 -9.33 2.37 1.99
C ASN A 94 -10.77 2.91 1.91
N LYS A 95 -11.51 2.99 3.01
CA LYS A 95 -12.96 3.28 3.07
C LYS A 95 -13.42 4.69 2.65
N ARG A 96 -12.53 5.63 2.33
CA ARG A 96 -12.96 7.00 1.97
C ARG A 96 -13.03 7.29 0.47
N THR A 97 -12.80 6.28 -0.38
CA THR A 97 -13.03 6.37 -1.84
C THR A 97 -14.51 6.32 -2.22
N THR A 98 -15.42 5.98 -1.30
CA THR A 98 -16.86 5.78 -1.57
C THR A 98 -17.75 6.93 -1.10
N LYS A 99 -17.37 8.19 -1.37
CA LYS A 99 -18.33 9.31 -1.31
C LYS A 99 -18.48 10.10 -2.62
N THR A 100 -17.79 9.70 -3.69
CA THR A 100 -17.88 10.38 -5.00
C THR A 100 -18.01 9.41 -6.18
N SER A 101 -18.52 8.18 -5.95
CA SER A 101 -18.64 7.18 -7.03
C SER A 101 -20.00 6.47 -7.12
N SER A 102 -21.10 7.05 -6.62
CA SER A 102 -22.46 6.56 -6.93
C SER A 102 -22.92 6.89 -8.35
N HIS A 103 -22.00 7.28 -9.25
CA HIS A 103 -22.30 7.53 -10.66
C HIS A 103 -21.26 6.97 -11.65
N LEU A 104 -20.17 6.34 -11.21
CA LEU A 104 -19.10 5.88 -12.12
C LEU A 104 -18.50 4.51 -11.74
N SER A 105 -19.33 3.56 -11.31
CA SER A 105 -18.89 2.15 -11.17
C SER A 105 -19.47 1.29 -12.29
N GLY A 106 -18.73 1.19 -13.40
CA GLY A 106 -18.83 0.06 -14.33
C GLY A 106 -17.72 -0.95 -13.98
N PRO A 107 -17.98 -2.28 -13.96
CA PRO A 107 -16.98 -3.28 -13.56
C PRO A 107 -15.83 -3.34 -14.58
N ARG A 108 -14.60 -3.09 -14.12
CA ARG A 108 -13.36 -3.38 -14.84
C ARG A 108 -12.71 -4.58 -14.18
N ASP A 109 -12.93 -5.76 -14.77
CA ASP A 109 -12.05 -6.94 -14.81
C ASP A 109 -12.86 -8.26 -14.77
N GLU A 110 -13.38 -8.67 -15.93
CA GLU A 110 -13.59 -10.09 -16.23
C GLU A 110 -12.53 -10.51 -17.26
N LYS A 111 -11.47 -11.16 -16.77
CA LYS A 111 -10.38 -11.65 -17.60
C LYS A 111 -10.80 -12.93 -18.32
N ARG A 112 -10.51 -12.94 -19.63
CA ARG A 112 -9.89 -14.06 -20.37
C ARG A 112 -10.37 -15.46 -19.99
N LYS A 113 -11.25 -16.03 -20.83
CA LYS A 113 -11.14 -17.44 -21.21
C LYS A 113 -10.77 -17.52 -22.70
N THR A 114 -9.53 -17.93 -22.91
CA THR A 114 -9.03 -18.78 -24.00
C THR A 114 -9.64 -18.58 -25.40
N GLY A 115 -8.85 -18.00 -26.30
CA GLY A 115 -9.02 -18.26 -27.71
C GLY A 115 -8.66 -19.71 -28.03
N THR A 116 -9.53 -20.39 -28.76
CA THR A 116 -9.12 -21.45 -29.67
C THR A 116 -9.62 -21.06 -31.05
N PHE A 117 -8.64 -20.89 -31.93
CA PHE A 117 -8.66 -20.79 -33.39
C PHE A 117 -9.95 -21.25 -34.10
N GLY A 118 -10.37 -20.44 -35.08
CA GLY A 118 -11.61 -20.62 -35.83
C GLY A 118 -11.55 -21.65 -36.96
N ASN A 119 -12.69 -21.82 -37.63
CA ASN A 119 -12.72 -21.98 -39.08
C ASN A 119 -14.12 -21.76 -39.66
N ASN A 120 -14.14 -21.12 -40.82
CA ASN A 120 -15.26 -20.93 -41.74
C ASN A 120 -15.76 -22.26 -42.34
N ARG A 121 -17.08 -22.36 -42.57
CA ARG A 121 -17.76 -22.75 -43.83
C ARG A 121 -19.28 -22.84 -43.57
N LYS A 122 -20.08 -21.96 -44.18
CA LYS A 122 -20.85 -22.23 -45.41
C LYS A 122 -21.60 -23.57 -45.37
N VAL A 123 -22.88 -23.57 -45.01
CA VAL A 123 -24.06 -23.71 -45.90
C VAL A 123 -25.30 -23.28 -45.13
#